data_AF-A0AA35X8V4-F1
#
_entry.id   AF-A0AA35X8V4-F1
#
_cell.length_a   1.000
_cell.length_b   1.000
_cell.length_c   1.000
_cell.angle_alpha   90.00
_cell.angle_beta   90.00
_cell.angle_gamma   90.00
#
_symmetry.space_group_name_H-M   'P 1'
#
loop_
_entity.id
_entity.type
_entity.pdbx_description
1 polymer ?
#
loop_
_entity_poly.entity_id
_entity_poly.type
_entity_poly.pdbx_seq_one_letter_code
_entity_poly.pdbx_strand_id
1 'polypeptide(L)'
;MYDLAEHSEAVTGLHMEPFPQQPSSSEIKYYILATTPKRIYQFIGSVAKGETPQFVQLFAMYNPGTVQFLEIPGTLRESQLQLWPAKPNTTPLSFAWLTGAGIYYGQLGFGDHMPGTCLKHMCFYQKYV
;
A
#
# COMPACT_ATOMS: atom_id res chain seq x y z
N MET A 1 6.43 23.39 12.72
CA MET A 1 6.97 22.04 12.99
C MET A 1 5.75 21.16 13.15
N TYR A 2 5.30 20.50 12.07
CA TYR A 2 4.09 19.68 12.12
C TYR A 2 4.49 18.26 12.46
N ASP A 3 3.89 17.80 13.54
CA ASP A 3 4.13 16.53 14.18
C ASP A 3 3.48 15.41 13.37
N LEU A 4 4.27 14.42 12.95
CA LEU A 4 3.72 13.14 12.49
C LEU A 4 2.96 12.42 13.62
N ALA A 5 3.07 12.88 14.88
CA ALA A 5 2.47 12.23 16.05
C ALA A 5 1.02 12.59 16.36
N GLU A 6 0.39 13.58 15.71
CA GLU A 6 -1.04 13.86 15.99
C GLU A 6 -1.93 12.65 15.62
N HIS A 7 -1.46 11.76 14.74
CA HIS A 7 -2.12 10.52 14.35
C HIS A 7 -1.10 9.37 14.18
N SER A 8 -0.21 9.14 15.16
CA SER A 8 0.71 8.00 15.15
C SER A 8 -0.07 6.69 15.35
N GLU A 9 -0.72 6.21 14.30
CA GLU A 9 -1.36 4.91 14.28
C GLU A 9 -0.35 3.81 13.95
N ALA A 10 -0.48 2.67 14.59
CA ALA A 10 0.37 1.51 14.31
C ALA A 10 0.13 1.00 12.87
N VAL A 11 1.20 0.55 12.22
CA VAL A 11 1.09 -0.20 10.97
C VAL A 11 0.49 -1.57 11.29
N THR A 12 -0.64 -1.86 10.66
CA THR A 12 -1.46 -3.07 10.86
C THR A 12 -1.38 -4.04 9.68
N GLY A 13 -0.90 -3.58 8.53
CA GLY A 13 -0.67 -4.38 7.35
C GLY A 13 0.45 -3.78 6.53
N LEU A 14 1.30 -4.64 5.97
CA LEU A 14 2.38 -4.26 5.09
C LEU A 14 2.51 -5.33 4.00
N HIS A 15 2.53 -4.88 2.75
CA HIS A 15 2.74 -5.73 1.60
C HIS A 15 3.63 -5.04 0.58
N MET A 16 4.48 -5.81 -0.07
CA MET A 16 5.46 -5.30 -1.03
C MET A 16 5.53 -6.22 -2.23
N GLU A 17 5.49 -5.62 -3.43
CA GLU A 17 5.59 -6.34 -4.69
C GLU A 17 6.54 -5.62 -5.64
N PRO A 18 7.46 -6.33 -6.31
CA PRO A 18 8.19 -5.76 -7.42
C PRO A 18 7.23 -5.47 -8.58
N PHE A 19 7.46 -4.37 -9.29
CA PHE A 19 6.76 -4.10 -10.54
C PHE A 19 7.06 -5.20 -11.56
N PRO A 20 6.09 -5.65 -12.36
CA PRO A 20 6.34 -6.66 -13.39
C PRO A 20 7.39 -6.21 -14.42
N GLN A 21 7.44 -4.91 -14.72
CA GLN A 21 8.42 -4.31 -15.63
C GLN A 21 9.41 -3.45 -14.84
N GLN A 22 10.70 -3.78 -14.96
CA GLN A 22 11.77 -3.10 -14.25
C GLN A 22 12.28 -1.89 -15.05
N PRO A 23 12.58 -0.76 -14.38
CA PRO A 23 13.00 0.47 -15.05
C PRO A 23 14.42 0.36 -15.62
N SER A 24 15.28 -0.48 -15.04
CA SER A 24 16.65 -0.66 -15.48
C SER A 24 17.20 -2.04 -15.08
N SER A 25 18.40 -2.37 -15.59
CA SER A 25 19.12 -3.57 -15.20
C SER A 25 19.67 -3.50 -13.77
N SER A 26 19.90 -2.30 -13.21
CA SER A 26 20.52 -2.07 -11.91
C SER A 26 19.54 -1.70 -10.79
N GLU A 27 18.25 -1.51 -11.08
CA GLU A 27 17.24 -1.13 -10.09
C GLU A 27 16.04 -2.07 -10.13
N ILE A 28 15.40 -2.26 -8.97
CA ILE A 28 14.09 -2.90 -8.85
C ILE A 28 13.09 -1.85 -8.39
N LYS A 29 12.02 -1.69 -9.16
CA LYS A 29 10.90 -0.84 -8.77
C LYS A 29 9.94 -1.63 -7.91
N TYR A 30 9.58 -1.09 -6.76
CA TYR A 30 8.65 -1.70 -5.81
C TYR A 30 7.38 -0.89 -5.66
N TYR A 31 6.28 -1.61 -5.46
CA TYR A 31 5.05 -1.12 -4.87
C TYR A 31 4.98 -1.58 -3.43
N ILE A 32 4.65 -0.66 -2.52
CA ILE A 32 4.46 -0.95 -1.10
C ILE A 32 3.08 -0.44 -0.70
N LEU A 33 2.28 -1.34 -0.14
CA LEU A 33 0.99 -1.06 0.43
C LEU A 33 1.09 -1.20 1.94
N ALA A 34 0.77 -0.14 2.67
CA ALA A 34 0.72 -0.17 4.13
C ALA A 34 -0.66 0.25 4.62
N THR A 35 -1.15 -0.36 5.69
CA THR A 35 -2.40 0.04 6.33
C THR A 35 -2.19 0.36 7.79
N THR A 36 -2.81 1.44 8.26
CA THR A 36 -3.12 1.69 9.67
C THR A 36 -4.61 1.42 9.89
N PRO A 37 -5.17 1.52 11.11
CA PRO A 37 -6.60 1.36 11.33
C PRO A 37 -7.51 2.22 10.44
N LYS A 38 -7.07 3.43 10.06
CA LYS A 38 -7.91 4.37 9.31
C LYS A 38 -7.36 4.76 7.95
N ARG A 39 -6.15 4.35 7.60
CA ARG A 39 -5.51 4.80 6.36
C ARG A 39 -4.84 3.67 5.62
N ILE A 40 -4.97 3.70 4.30
CA ILE A 40 -4.20 2.90 3.37
C ILE A 40 -3.23 3.80 2.62
N TYR A 41 -1.96 3.46 2.68
CA TYR A 41 -0.84 4.21 2.13
C TYR A 41 -0.25 3.46 0.95
N GLN A 42 0.12 4.19 -0.09
CA GLN A 42 0.77 3.65 -1.26
C GLN A 42 2.12 4.32 -1.46
N PHE A 43 3.16 3.50 -1.55
CA PHE A 43 4.51 3.96 -1.87
C PHE A 43 5.02 3.24 -3.10
N ILE A 44 5.67 3.99 -3.98
CA ILE A 44 6.35 3.48 -5.16
C ILE A 44 7.74 4.09 -5.22
N GLY A 45 8.74 3.27 -5.51
CA GLY A 45 10.08 3.76 -5.78
C GLY A 45 11.02 2.67 -6.26
N SER A 46 12.18 3.10 -6.73
CA SER A 46 13.27 2.21 -7.15
C SER A 46 14.21 1.95 -5.98
N VAL A 47 14.73 0.73 -5.91
CA VAL A 47 15.80 0.33 -5.00
C VAL A 47 16.91 -0.29 -5.84
N ALA A 48 18.16 0.04 -5.53
CA ALA A 48 19.30 -0.55 -6.22
C ALA A 48 19.33 -2.08 -6.04
N LYS A 49 19.66 -2.81 -7.12
CA LYS A 49 19.94 -4.24 -7.05
C LYS A 49 21.27 -4.44 -6.35
N GLY A 50 21.23 -5.17 -5.25
CA GLY A 50 22.40 -5.54 -4.47
C GLY A 50 22.05 -6.66 -3.50
N GLU A 51 23.00 -7.08 -2.68
CA GLU A 51 22.82 -8.15 -1.70
C GLU A 51 21.76 -7.81 -0.65
N THR A 52 21.57 -6.53 -0.35
CA THR A 52 20.54 -6.04 0.57
C THR A 52 19.81 -4.84 -0.03
N PRO A 53 18.51 -4.97 -0.35
CA PRO A 53 17.73 -3.83 -0.85
C PRO A 53 17.59 -2.74 0.24
N GLN A 54 17.96 -1.51 -0.10
CA GLN A 54 17.89 -0.36 0.81
C GLN A 54 16.65 0.49 0.53
N PHE A 55 15.62 0.35 1.37
CA PHE A 55 14.36 1.08 1.22
C PHE A 55 14.37 2.49 1.82
N VAL A 56 15.41 2.86 2.57
CA VAL A 56 15.52 4.18 3.19
C VAL A 56 15.40 5.29 2.15
N GLN A 57 16.06 5.12 0.99
CA GLN A 57 15.98 6.10 -0.11
C GLN A 57 14.59 6.15 -0.75
N LEU A 58 13.90 4.99 -0.86
CA LEU A 58 12.51 4.95 -1.35
C LEU A 58 11.61 5.80 -0.47
N PHE A 59 11.70 5.64 0.85
CA PHE A 59 10.88 6.37 1.81
C PHE A 59 11.33 7.82 2.02
N ALA A 60 12.58 8.17 1.74
CA ALA A 60 13.08 9.56 1.84
C ALA A 60 12.33 10.54 0.91
N MET A 61 11.70 10.04 -0.16
CA MET A 61 10.88 10.84 -1.08
C MET A 61 9.50 11.22 -0.51
N TYR A 62 9.10 10.55 0.58
CA TYR A 62 7.77 10.62 1.18
C TYR A 62 7.83 11.41 2.48
N ASN A 63 7.65 12.73 2.37
CA ASN A 63 7.56 13.65 3.49
C ASN A 63 6.11 13.76 4.00
N PRO A 64 5.87 14.27 5.22
CA PRO A 64 4.53 14.38 5.84
C PRO A 64 3.45 15.15 5.05
N GLY A 65 3.80 15.78 3.92
CA GLY A 65 2.84 16.43 3.01
C GLY A 65 2.79 15.87 1.59
N THR A 66 3.67 14.91 1.25
CA THR A 66 3.72 14.32 -0.10
C THR A 66 3.14 12.91 -0.14
N VAL A 67 3.07 12.23 1.01
CA VAL A 67 2.48 10.90 1.15
C VAL A 67 1.01 10.94 0.78
N GLN A 68 0.67 10.20 -0.27
CA GLN A 68 -0.71 9.95 -0.65
C GLN A 68 -1.26 8.79 0.18
N PHE A 69 -2.41 9.01 0.80
CA PHE A 69 -3.14 7.98 1.51
C PHE A 69 -4.63 8.14 1.25
N LEU A 70 -5.36 7.04 1.38
CA LEU A 70 -6.80 7.07 1.45
C LEU A 70 -7.21 6.84 2.90
N GLU A 71 -7.97 7.79 3.45
CA GLU A 71 -8.55 7.69 4.78
C GLU A 71 -9.97 7.17 4.70
N ILE A 72 -10.31 6.26 5.60
CA ILE A 72 -11.64 5.68 5.71
C ILE A 72 -12.37 6.23 6.95
N PRO A 73 -13.68 6.49 6.85
CA PRO A 73 -14.45 6.99 7.98
C PRO A 73 -14.60 5.89 9.04
N GLY A 74 -14.35 6.22 10.31
CA GLY A 74 -14.58 5.30 11.41
C GLY A 74 -13.75 5.61 12.65
N THR A 75 -14.21 5.10 13.78
CA THR A 75 -13.50 5.15 15.08
C THR A 75 -12.96 3.79 15.51
N LEU A 76 -13.41 2.73 14.84
CA LEU A 76 -13.05 1.35 15.12
C LEU A 76 -11.60 1.07 14.68
N ARG A 77 -10.92 0.18 15.41
CA ARG A 77 -9.46 -0.02 15.32
C ARG A 77 -9.05 -1.32 14.64
N GLU A 78 -10.00 -2.17 14.32
CA GLU A 78 -9.78 -3.42 13.60
C GLU A 78 -9.20 -3.09 12.23
N SER A 79 -8.08 -3.73 11.89
CA SER A 79 -7.44 -3.58 10.60
C SER A 79 -6.64 -4.82 10.26
N GLN A 80 -6.99 -5.46 9.15
CA GLN A 80 -6.25 -6.60 8.62
C GLN A 80 -6.18 -6.51 7.10
N LEU A 81 -4.97 -6.53 6.56
CA LEU A 81 -4.72 -6.51 5.13
C LEU A 81 -4.40 -7.93 4.64
N GLN A 82 -5.07 -8.36 3.58
CA GLN A 82 -4.79 -9.60 2.88
C GLN A 82 -4.76 -9.36 1.37
N LEU A 83 -3.86 -10.05 0.69
CA LEU A 83 -3.72 -9.99 -0.76
C LEU A 83 -3.67 -11.39 -1.34
N TRP A 84 -4.22 -11.53 -2.54
CA TRP A 84 -4.29 -12.80 -3.24
C TRP A 84 -3.80 -12.66 -4.68
N PRO A 85 -2.94 -13.58 -5.13
CA PRO A 85 -2.55 -13.68 -6.52
C PRO A 85 -3.62 -14.37 -7.34
N ALA A 86 -3.77 -13.95 -8.61
CA ALA A 86 -4.71 -14.57 -9.53
C ALA A 86 -4.29 -16.00 -9.91
N LYS A 87 -2.98 -16.30 -9.84
CA LYS A 87 -2.38 -17.62 -10.04
C LYS A 87 -1.28 -17.87 -9.00
N PRO A 88 -0.96 -19.13 -8.67
CA PRO A 88 0.18 -19.42 -7.80
C PRO A 88 1.48 -18.79 -8.35
N ASN A 89 2.31 -18.24 -7.47
CA ASN A 89 3.60 -17.62 -7.79
C ASN A 89 3.55 -16.41 -8.75
N THR A 90 2.43 -15.69 -8.81
CA THR A 90 2.32 -14.41 -9.54
C THR A 90 2.12 -13.25 -8.59
N THR A 91 2.40 -12.03 -9.03
CA THR A 91 2.08 -10.80 -8.29
C THR A 91 0.59 -10.76 -7.91
N PRO A 92 0.25 -10.46 -6.65
CA PRO A 92 -1.10 -10.23 -6.20
C PRO A 92 -1.83 -9.19 -7.03
N LEU A 93 -3.02 -9.55 -7.51
CA LEU A 93 -3.88 -8.65 -8.27
C LEU A 93 -5.11 -8.23 -7.48
N SER A 94 -5.42 -8.91 -6.38
CA SER A 94 -6.60 -8.60 -5.56
C SER A 94 -6.17 -8.39 -4.11
N PHE A 95 -6.83 -7.46 -3.42
CA PHE A 95 -6.64 -7.23 -1.99
C PHE A 95 -7.98 -7.07 -1.29
N ALA A 96 -7.96 -7.33 0.02
CA ALA A 96 -9.01 -6.93 0.95
C ALA A 96 -8.37 -6.38 2.22
N TRP A 97 -8.93 -5.30 2.69
CA TRP A 97 -8.60 -4.64 3.93
C TRP A 97 -9.86 -4.66 4.80
N LEU A 98 -9.87 -5.56 5.77
CA LEU A 98 -10.89 -5.61 6.80
C LEU A 98 -10.65 -4.46 7.77
N THR A 99 -11.71 -3.71 8.04
CA THR A 99 -11.74 -2.57 8.95
C THR A 99 -12.90 -2.77 9.91
N GLY A 100 -12.95 -2.02 11.01
CA GLY A 100 -14.09 -2.12 11.91
C GLY A 100 -15.43 -1.73 11.26
N ALA A 101 -15.43 -0.87 10.24
CA ALA A 101 -16.66 -0.47 9.54
C ALA A 101 -17.11 -1.47 8.47
N GLY A 102 -16.22 -2.34 7.99
CA GLY A 102 -16.49 -3.25 6.88
C GLY A 102 -15.22 -3.64 6.12
N ILE A 103 -15.38 -4.15 4.91
CA ILE A 103 -14.27 -4.63 4.08
C ILE A 103 -14.09 -3.70 2.88
N TYR A 104 -12.90 -3.14 2.73
CA TYR A 104 -12.46 -2.49 1.50
C TYR A 104 -11.72 -3.50 0.64
N TYR A 105 -12.13 -3.71 -0.59
CA TYR A 105 -11.48 -4.67 -1.47
C TYR A 105 -11.36 -4.11 -2.88
N GLY A 106 -10.39 -4.61 -3.63
CA GLY A 106 -10.14 -4.12 -4.98
C GLY A 106 -9.01 -4.87 -5.64
N GLN A 107 -8.44 -4.25 -6.66
CA GLN A 107 -7.35 -4.81 -7.44
C GLN A 107 -6.12 -3.92 -7.48
N LEU A 108 -4.95 -4.54 -7.67
CA LEU A 108 -3.70 -3.86 -7.95
C LEU A 108 -3.48 -3.77 -9.46
N GLY A 109 -3.12 -2.59 -9.96
CA GLY A 109 -2.77 -2.36 -11.36
C GLY A 109 -1.47 -1.57 -11.51
N PHE A 110 -0.46 -2.13 -12.18
CA PHE A 110 0.88 -1.55 -12.24
C PHE A 110 1.14 -0.64 -13.46
N GLY A 111 0.10 -0.30 -14.24
CA GLY A 111 0.24 0.34 -15.55
C GLY A 111 0.75 1.78 -15.55
N ASP A 112 0.39 2.59 -14.55
CA ASP A 112 0.61 4.04 -14.61
C ASP A 112 1.84 4.49 -13.82
N HIS A 113 2.55 3.56 -13.15
CA HIS A 113 3.84 3.79 -12.48
C HIS A 113 3.87 4.91 -11.41
N MET A 114 2.71 5.49 -11.08
CA MET A 114 2.51 6.64 -10.19
C MET A 114 1.87 6.20 -8.85
N PRO A 115 2.27 6.79 -7.71
CA PRO A 115 1.61 6.52 -6.43
C PRO A 115 0.13 6.88 -6.50
N GLY A 116 -0.75 6.07 -5.90
CA GLY A 116 -2.20 6.34 -5.90
C GLY A 116 -2.98 5.68 -7.04
N THR A 117 -2.34 5.40 -8.18
CA THR A 117 -3.03 4.83 -9.37
C THR A 117 -3.04 3.30 -9.39
N CYS A 118 -2.28 2.68 -8.48
CA CYS A 118 -2.17 1.23 -8.41
C CYS A 118 -3.38 0.56 -7.75
N LEU A 119 -4.10 1.23 -6.85
CA LEU A 119 -5.37 0.72 -6.35
C LEU A 119 -6.47 0.97 -7.39
N LYS A 120 -7.03 -0.10 -7.95
CA LYS A 120 -8.11 -0.07 -8.94
C LYS A 120 -9.36 -0.75 -8.40
N HIS A 121 -10.52 -0.28 -8.83
CA HIS A 121 -11.83 -0.86 -8.49
C HIS A 121 -12.04 -1.08 -6.98
N MET A 122 -11.63 -0.11 -6.16
CA MET A 122 -11.82 -0.23 -4.71
C MET A 122 -13.31 -0.08 -4.37
N CYS A 123 -13.88 -1.13 -3.80
CA CYS A 123 -15.25 -1.21 -3.35
C CYS A 123 -15.30 -1.34 -1.84
N PHE A 124 -16.38 -0.85 -1.24
CA PHE A 124 -16.67 -1.01 0.18
C PHE A 124 -17.84 -1.96 0.35
N TYR A 125 -17.68 -2.94 1.23
CA TYR A 125 -18.75 -3.85 1.64
C TYR A 125 -18.98 -3.75 3.14
N GLN A 126 -20.22 -3.44 3.51
CA GLN A 126 -20.72 -3.50 4.87
C GLN A 126 -22.03 -4.27 4.86
N LYS A 127 -22.08 -5.37 5.61
CA LYS A 127 -23.33 -6.11 5.82
C LYS A 127 -24.09 -5.39 6.93
N TYR A 128 -25.22 -4.76 6.60
CA TYR A 128 -26.14 -4.23 7.59
C TYR A 128 -26.56 -5.39 8.52
N VAL A 129 -26.40 -5.18 9.84
CA VAL A 129 -27.00 -6.01 10.89
C VAL A 129 -28.32 -5.36 11.28
#